data_AF-A0A090MKN7-F1
#
_entry.id   AF-A0A090MKN7-F1
#
_cell.length_a   1.000
_cell.length_b   1.000
_cell.length_c   1.000
_cell.angle_alpha   90.00
_cell.angle_beta   90.00
_cell.angle_gamma   90.00
#
_symmetry.space_group_name_H-M   'P 1'
#
loop_
_entity.id
_entity.type
_entity.pdbx_description
1 polymer ?
#
loop_
_entity_poly.entity_id
_entity_poly.type
_entity_poly.pdbx_seq_one_letter_code
_entity_poly.pdbx_strand_id
1 'polypeptide(L)'
;MARRSAGIELRTHALDQTAVTFNTAHTRPHDNISTEFHTPHGPRVFVPLPGLRSSIVWVTTPDEAATLRSLSDDELGLRAERQAHSILGKMRAEGERHVFPLTMQSPTALATRRIALLGEAAHVFPPIGAQGLNLGLRDAADFVQVVTAAHQAGTDPGSDDVMSQYSRSRRADIASRTAVIDVANRSLLSDFLPVQMMRAAGLHLLNIADPIRRFAMREGLAPWWRRSA
;
A
#
# COMPACT_ATOMS: atom_id res chain seq x y z
N MET A 1 -0.73 -3.66 -22.85
CA MET A 1 -0.16 -3.82 -24.22
C MET A 1 1.21 -3.15 -24.35
N ALA A 2 1.37 -1.88 -23.96
CA ALA A 2 2.64 -1.14 -24.06
C ALA A 2 3.89 -1.88 -23.52
N ARG A 3 3.78 -2.52 -22.34
CA ARG A 3 4.87 -3.33 -21.76
C ARG A 3 5.35 -4.48 -22.64
N ARG A 4 4.42 -5.25 -23.22
CA ARG A 4 4.73 -6.38 -24.10
C ARG A 4 5.42 -5.87 -25.37
N SER A 5 4.93 -4.78 -25.95
CA SER A 5 5.55 -4.13 -27.10
C SER A 5 6.96 -3.61 -26.79
N ALA A 6 7.19 -3.14 -25.55
CA ALA A 6 8.50 -2.72 -25.01
C ALA A 6 9.41 -3.87 -24.58
N GLY A 7 8.97 -5.13 -24.66
CA GLY A 7 9.78 -6.29 -24.25
C GLY A 7 10.05 -6.31 -22.74
N ILE A 8 9.21 -5.63 -21.95
CA ILE A 8 9.34 -5.56 -20.50
C ILE A 8 8.57 -6.73 -19.89
N GLU A 9 9.31 -7.77 -19.54
CA GLU A 9 8.80 -8.94 -18.83
C GLU A 9 8.27 -8.59 -17.43
N LEU A 10 7.33 -9.39 -16.93
CA LEU A 10 6.77 -9.26 -15.58
C LEU A 10 7.18 -10.45 -14.74
N ARG A 11 7.86 -10.20 -13.63
CA ARG A 11 8.00 -11.19 -12.57
C ARG A 11 6.76 -11.11 -11.71
N THR A 12 5.97 -12.17 -11.70
CA THR A 12 4.76 -12.29 -10.87
C THR A 12 5.01 -13.32 -9.79
N HIS A 13 4.74 -12.93 -8.55
CA HIS A 13 4.77 -13.81 -7.39
C HIS A 13 3.39 -13.77 -6.77
N ALA A 14 2.67 -14.89 -6.84
CA ALA A 14 1.41 -15.02 -6.13
C ALA A 14 1.69 -15.05 -4.62
N LEU A 15 0.89 -14.35 -3.85
CA LEU A 15 0.94 -14.42 -2.39
C LEU A 15 -0.11 -15.41 -1.91
N ASP A 16 0.15 -16.05 -0.78
CA ASP A 16 -0.83 -16.90 -0.10
C ASP A 16 -1.86 -16.06 0.69
N GLN A 17 -2.32 -14.97 0.07
CA GLN A 17 -3.18 -13.98 0.66
C GLN A 17 -4.21 -13.50 -0.37
N THR A 18 -5.39 -13.17 0.12
CA THR A 18 -6.52 -12.69 -0.65
C THR A 18 -7.16 -11.52 0.10
N ALA A 19 -7.50 -10.45 -0.61
CA ALA A 19 -8.25 -9.33 -0.08
C ALA A 19 -9.74 -9.51 -0.37
N VAL A 20 -10.56 -9.43 0.67
CA VAL A 20 -12.02 -9.32 0.55
C VAL A 20 -12.40 -7.87 0.83
N THR A 21 -13.16 -7.26 -0.08
CA THR A 21 -13.67 -5.90 0.10
C THR A 21 -15.19 -5.88 0.15
N PHE A 22 -15.73 -5.12 1.09
CA PHE A 22 -17.17 -4.97 1.29
C PHE A 22 -17.47 -3.70 2.10
N ASN A 23 -18.69 -3.19 2.01
CA ASN A 23 -19.12 -2.06 2.82
C ASN A 23 -19.89 -2.53 4.05
N THR A 24 -19.87 -1.72 5.09
CA THR A 24 -20.64 -1.95 6.31
C THR A 24 -21.33 -0.68 6.76
N ALA A 25 -22.58 -0.80 7.21
CA ALA A 25 -23.20 0.20 8.07
C ALA A 25 -22.91 -0.14 9.53
N HIS A 26 -22.82 0.88 10.38
CA HIS A 26 -22.55 0.71 11.80
C HIS A 26 -23.28 1.72 12.68
N THR A 27 -23.31 1.52 14.00
CA THR A 27 -24.15 2.33 14.92
C THR A 27 -23.43 3.44 15.66
N ARG A 28 -22.09 3.49 15.60
CA ARG A 28 -21.29 4.58 16.18
C ARG A 28 -20.51 5.31 15.10
N PRO A 29 -20.24 6.61 15.26
CA PRO A 29 -19.45 7.34 14.28
C PRO A 29 -18.01 6.82 14.26
N HIS A 30 -17.41 6.81 13.07
CA HIS A 30 -15.97 6.55 12.89
C HIS A 30 -15.15 7.85 12.99
N ASP A 31 -15.78 9.02 13.12
CA ASP A 31 -15.13 10.34 13.25
C ASP A 31 -14.06 10.66 12.19
N ASN A 32 -14.30 10.21 10.96
CA ASN A 32 -13.33 10.21 9.85
C ASN A 32 -11.96 9.58 10.18
N ILE A 33 -11.90 8.62 11.11
CA ILE A 33 -10.70 7.88 11.48
C ILE A 33 -10.67 6.54 10.73
N SER A 34 -9.62 6.33 9.93
CA SER A 34 -9.32 5.02 9.37
C SER A 34 -8.63 4.16 10.43
N THR A 35 -9.15 2.96 10.67
CA THR A 35 -8.60 2.02 11.66
C THR A 35 -8.08 0.77 10.98
N GLU A 36 -6.84 0.39 11.26
CA GLU A 36 -6.19 -0.80 10.69
C GLU A 36 -5.77 -1.76 11.80
N PHE A 37 -6.21 -3.00 11.70
CA PHE A 37 -5.84 -4.08 12.59
C PHE A 37 -4.85 -5.02 11.91
N HIS A 38 -3.71 -5.26 12.56
CA HIS A 38 -2.70 -6.19 12.07
C HIS A 38 -2.98 -7.59 12.64
N THR A 39 -3.08 -8.57 11.75
CA THR A 39 -3.29 -9.99 12.12
C THR A 39 -2.22 -10.87 11.48
N PRO A 40 -2.01 -12.12 11.96
CA PRO A 40 -1.04 -13.03 11.35
C PRO A 40 -1.27 -13.31 9.85
N HIS A 41 -2.51 -13.14 9.37
CA HIS A 41 -2.88 -13.42 7.97
C HIS A 41 -2.95 -12.17 7.09
N GLY A 42 -2.71 -10.98 7.65
CA GLY A 42 -2.74 -9.71 6.94
C GLY A 42 -3.52 -8.61 7.66
N PRO A 43 -3.47 -7.37 7.14
CA PRO A 43 -4.18 -6.24 7.72
C PRO A 43 -5.68 -6.27 7.41
N ARG A 44 -6.46 -5.69 8.31
CA ARG A 44 -7.90 -5.48 8.17
C ARG A 44 -8.19 -4.00 8.39
N VAL A 45 -8.51 -3.30 7.31
CA VAL A 45 -8.62 -1.84 7.28
C VAL A 45 -10.08 -1.44 7.18
N PHE A 46 -10.49 -0.51 8.04
CA PHE A 46 -11.82 0.11 8.08
C PHE A 46 -11.67 1.56 7.64
N VAL A 47 -12.16 1.87 6.45
CA VAL A 47 -12.04 3.19 5.81
C VAL A 47 -13.39 3.92 5.91
N PRO A 48 -13.43 5.11 6.53
CA PRO A 48 -14.63 5.95 6.60
C PRO A 48 -15.30 6.19 5.25
N LEU A 49 -16.62 6.02 5.22
CA LEU A 49 -17.49 6.47 4.13
C LEU A 49 -18.47 7.54 4.66
N PRO A 50 -19.14 8.31 3.80
CA PRO A 50 -20.17 9.24 4.26
C PRO A 50 -21.26 8.57 5.11
N GLY A 51 -21.59 9.19 6.25
CA GLY A 51 -22.58 8.68 7.19
C GLY A 51 -21.97 7.74 8.24
N LEU A 52 -22.74 6.76 8.71
CA LEU A 52 -22.27 5.73 9.64
C LEU A 52 -21.89 4.46 8.86
N ARG A 53 -20.94 4.61 7.95
CA ARG A 53 -20.55 3.56 7.01
C ARG A 53 -19.04 3.47 6.89
N SER A 54 -18.55 2.26 6.65
CA SER A 54 -17.13 2.00 6.41
C SER A 54 -16.95 1.02 5.26
N SER A 55 -15.98 1.31 4.39
CA SER A 55 -15.45 0.35 3.43
C SER A 55 -14.37 -0.48 4.11
N ILE A 56 -14.46 -1.80 4.00
CA ILE A 56 -13.53 -2.73 4.65
C ILE A 56 -12.64 -3.36 3.59
N VAL A 57 -11.33 -3.36 3.83
CA VAL A 57 -10.35 -4.17 3.09
C VAL A 57 -9.81 -5.22 4.05
N TRP A 58 -10.17 -6.48 3.83
CA TRP A 58 -9.84 -7.59 4.71
C TRP A 58 -8.87 -8.54 4.03
N VAL A 59 -7.58 -8.45 4.39
CA VAL A 59 -6.56 -9.37 3.89
C VAL A 59 -6.50 -10.61 4.78
N THR A 60 -6.56 -11.78 4.16
CA THR A 60 -6.54 -13.08 4.84
C THR A 60 -6.11 -14.20 3.89
N THR A 61 -6.09 -15.46 4.35
CA THR A 61 -5.81 -16.63 3.49
C THR A 61 -6.92 -16.86 2.45
N PRO A 62 -6.63 -17.56 1.33
CA PRO A 62 -7.64 -17.88 0.33
C PRO A 62 -8.87 -18.62 0.88
N ASP A 63 -8.67 -19.57 1.81
CA ASP A 63 -9.76 -20.35 2.41
C ASP A 63 -10.67 -19.51 3.31
N GLU A 64 -10.07 -18.63 4.14
CA GLU A 64 -10.84 -17.70 4.96
C GLU A 64 -11.55 -16.67 4.08
N ALA A 65 -10.93 -16.22 2.99
CA ALA A 65 -11.58 -15.31 2.04
C ALA A 65 -12.80 -15.95 1.37
N ALA A 66 -12.71 -17.23 1.00
CA ALA A 66 -13.84 -18.01 0.49
C ALA A 66 -14.97 -18.13 1.53
N THR A 67 -14.61 -18.33 2.80
CA THR A 67 -15.55 -18.36 3.93
C THR A 67 -16.23 -17.00 4.11
N LEU A 68 -15.46 -15.91 4.18
CA LEU A 68 -16.01 -14.55 4.31
C LEU A 68 -16.94 -14.19 3.15
N ARG A 69 -16.68 -14.69 1.94
CA ARG A 69 -17.56 -14.49 0.78
C ARG A 69 -18.88 -15.24 0.91
N SER A 70 -18.92 -16.40 1.58
CA SER A 70 -20.11 -17.26 1.66
C SER A 70 -21.03 -16.97 2.85
N LEU A 71 -20.56 -16.22 3.86
CA LEU A 71 -21.38 -15.82 5.02
C LEU A 71 -22.66 -15.08 4.60
N SER A 72 -23.66 -14.99 5.46
CA SER A 72 -24.72 -13.98 5.31
C SER A 72 -24.22 -12.58 5.66
N ASP A 73 -24.95 -11.53 5.29
CA ASP A 73 -24.55 -10.14 5.58
C ASP A 73 -24.53 -9.83 7.08
N ASP A 74 -25.42 -10.48 7.85
CA ASP A 74 -25.47 -10.34 9.31
C ASP A 74 -24.29 -11.07 9.97
N GLU A 75 -23.92 -12.26 9.49
CA GLU A 75 -22.74 -12.99 9.98
C GLU A 75 -21.44 -12.26 9.65
N LEU A 76 -21.32 -11.72 8.42
CA LEU A 76 -20.16 -10.94 8.01
C LEU A 76 -20.07 -9.64 8.81
N GLY A 77 -21.20 -8.96 9.03
CA GLY A 77 -21.30 -7.79 9.90
C GLY A 77 -20.83 -8.09 11.32
N LEU A 78 -21.29 -9.18 11.92
CA LEU A 78 -20.85 -9.62 13.24
C LEU A 78 -19.35 -9.95 13.29
N ARG A 79 -18.80 -10.55 12.22
CA ARG A 79 -17.36 -10.83 12.13
C ARG A 79 -16.53 -9.54 12.02
N ALA A 80 -17.03 -8.55 11.28
CA ALA A 80 -16.44 -7.21 11.23
C ALA A 80 -16.53 -6.46 12.57
N GLU A 81 -17.67 -6.52 13.25
CA GLU A 81 -17.86 -5.95 14.59
C GLU A 81 -16.85 -6.53 15.59
N ARG A 82 -16.70 -7.86 15.60
CA ARG A 82 -15.73 -8.55 16.48
C ARG A 82 -14.30 -8.14 16.16
N GLN A 83 -13.95 -8.06 14.87
CA GLN A 83 -12.63 -7.60 14.45
C GLN A 83 -12.34 -6.16 14.87
N ALA A 84 -13.35 -5.29 14.76
CA ALA A 84 -13.26 -3.90 15.15
C ALA A 84 -13.34 -3.71 16.67
N HIS A 85 -13.42 -4.78 17.48
CA HIS A 85 -13.63 -4.73 18.92
C HIS A 85 -14.80 -3.81 19.32
N SER A 86 -15.85 -3.78 18.49
CA SER A 86 -17.05 -2.96 18.65
C SER A 86 -16.80 -1.45 18.78
N ILE A 87 -15.65 -0.92 18.33
CA ILE A 87 -15.38 0.54 18.35
C ILE A 87 -16.45 1.31 17.54
N LEU A 88 -16.92 0.73 16.43
CA LEU A 88 -18.00 1.29 15.59
C LEU A 88 -19.41 0.83 15.99
N GLY A 89 -19.55 0.09 17.10
CA GLY A 89 -20.82 -0.47 17.55
C GLY A 89 -21.27 -1.68 16.73
N LYS A 90 -22.59 -1.83 16.57
CA LYS A 90 -23.17 -2.91 15.76
C LYS A 90 -22.86 -2.69 14.30
N MET A 91 -22.45 -3.73 13.58
CA MET A 91 -22.09 -3.64 12.16
C MET A 91 -22.94 -4.60 11.32
N ARG A 92 -23.32 -4.16 10.12
CA ARG A 92 -24.04 -4.96 9.12
C ARG A 92 -23.35 -4.80 7.78
N ALA A 93 -23.03 -5.90 7.11
CA ALA A 93 -22.47 -5.82 5.76
C ALA A 93 -23.54 -5.34 4.76
N GLU A 94 -23.10 -4.65 3.71
CA GLU A 94 -23.95 -4.07 2.69
C GLU A 94 -23.41 -4.35 1.29
N GLY A 95 -24.30 -4.74 0.39
CA GLY A 95 -24.02 -4.87 -1.04
C GLY A 95 -23.13 -6.05 -1.39
N GLU A 96 -22.44 -5.94 -2.53
CA GLU A 96 -21.57 -7.01 -3.01
C GLU A 96 -20.24 -7.07 -2.28
N ARG A 97 -19.68 -8.28 -2.23
CA ARG A 97 -18.35 -8.58 -1.70
C ARG A 97 -17.44 -8.91 -2.86
N HIS A 98 -16.31 -8.22 -2.95
CA HIS A 98 -15.33 -8.51 -3.99
C HIS A 98 -14.13 -9.23 -3.39
N VAL A 99 -13.58 -10.18 -4.14
CA VAL A 99 -12.46 -11.02 -3.70
C VAL A 99 -11.34 -10.91 -4.72
N PHE A 100 -10.17 -10.50 -4.24
CA PHE A 100 -9.00 -10.23 -5.07
C PHE A 100 -7.81 -11.05 -4.55
N PRO A 101 -7.32 -12.06 -5.29
CA PRO A 101 -6.09 -12.74 -4.91
C PRO A 101 -4.93 -11.75 -4.99
N LEU A 102 -4.07 -11.72 -3.97
CA LEU A 102 -2.97 -10.78 -3.92
C LEU A 102 -1.76 -11.33 -4.67
N THR A 103 -1.21 -10.50 -5.53
CA THR A 103 0.00 -10.82 -6.29
C THR A 103 0.98 -9.67 -6.18
N MET A 104 2.27 -9.98 -6.08
CA MET A 104 3.32 -9.02 -6.32
C MET A 104 3.76 -9.11 -7.77
N GLN A 105 3.81 -7.96 -8.44
CA GLN A 105 4.29 -7.90 -9.81
C GLN A 105 5.37 -6.83 -9.96
N SER A 106 6.53 -7.25 -10.44
CA SER A 106 7.68 -6.38 -10.68
C SER A 106 8.15 -6.50 -12.13
N PRO A 107 8.13 -5.42 -12.92
CA PRO A 107 8.65 -5.43 -14.27
C PRO A 107 10.18 -5.54 -14.26
N THR A 108 10.76 -6.19 -15.28
CA THR A 108 12.21 -6.29 -15.41
C THR A 108 12.88 -4.94 -15.70
N ALA A 109 12.16 -3.99 -16.28
CA ALA A 109 12.57 -2.61 -16.51
C ALA A 109 11.41 -1.63 -16.30
N LEU A 110 11.70 -0.45 -15.77
CA LEU A 110 10.67 0.58 -15.55
C LEU A 110 10.51 1.51 -16.75
N ALA A 111 11.54 1.64 -17.59
CA ALA A 111 11.46 2.33 -18.86
C ALA A 111 12.48 1.77 -19.86
N THR A 112 12.10 1.70 -21.13
CA THR A 112 12.96 1.32 -22.27
C THR A 112 12.27 1.69 -23.58
N ARG A 113 13.03 1.90 -24.67
CA ARG A 113 12.49 2.08 -26.02
C ARG A 113 11.36 3.12 -26.09
N ARG A 114 11.60 4.30 -25.50
CA ARG A 114 10.65 5.43 -25.41
C ARG A 114 9.36 5.14 -24.64
N ILE A 115 9.30 4.05 -23.87
CA ILE A 115 8.14 3.64 -23.08
C ILE A 115 8.54 3.64 -21.60
N ALA A 116 7.77 4.34 -20.76
CA ALA A 116 7.93 4.36 -19.31
C ALA A 116 6.69 3.79 -18.62
N LEU A 117 6.90 3.09 -17.51
CA LEU A 117 5.87 2.50 -16.66
C LEU A 117 5.76 3.31 -15.37
N LEU A 118 4.53 3.62 -14.97
CA LEU A 118 4.19 4.40 -13.79
C LEU A 118 3.05 3.71 -13.01
N GLY A 119 2.99 3.91 -11.70
CA GLY A 119 1.92 3.38 -10.84
C GLY A 119 1.82 1.86 -10.92
N GLU A 120 0.59 1.34 -11.00
CA GLU A 120 0.36 -0.11 -11.04
C GLU A 120 0.97 -0.81 -12.26
N ALA A 121 1.32 -0.08 -13.33
CA ALA A 121 2.07 -0.66 -14.45
C ALA A 121 3.55 -0.92 -14.10
N ALA A 122 4.10 -0.14 -13.16
CA ALA A 122 5.47 -0.18 -12.68
C ALA A 122 5.66 -1.10 -11.46
N HIS A 123 4.63 -1.27 -10.64
CA HIS A 123 4.66 -2.12 -9.46
C HIS A 123 3.25 -2.47 -9.01
N VAL A 124 3.00 -3.75 -8.71
CA VAL A 124 1.76 -4.17 -8.05
C VAL A 124 2.15 -4.70 -6.67
N PHE A 125 1.62 -4.06 -5.64
CA PHE A 125 1.86 -4.41 -4.24
C PHE A 125 0.53 -4.73 -3.54
N PRO A 126 0.56 -5.56 -2.47
CA PRO A 126 -0.58 -5.75 -1.59
C PRO A 126 -1.08 -4.40 -1.04
N PRO A 127 -2.40 -4.25 -0.81
CA PRO A 127 -2.97 -3.02 -0.26
C PRO A 127 -2.59 -2.89 1.22
N ILE A 128 -1.40 -2.37 1.49
CA ILE A 128 -0.93 -2.00 2.82
C ILE A 128 -0.79 -0.47 2.85
N GLY A 129 -1.54 0.19 3.75
CA GLY A 129 -1.40 1.63 4.01
C GLY A 129 -1.71 2.59 2.85
N ALA A 130 -2.60 2.23 1.91
CA ALA A 130 -2.98 3.08 0.77
C ALA A 130 -1.78 3.61 -0.06
N GLN A 131 -0.73 2.79 -0.21
CA GLN A 131 0.52 3.22 -0.82
C GLN A 131 0.50 3.25 -2.36
N GLY A 132 -0.37 2.48 -3.02
CA GLY A 132 -0.39 2.33 -4.49
C GLY A 132 -0.57 3.66 -5.23
N LEU A 133 -1.62 4.43 -4.87
CA LEU A 133 -1.88 5.73 -5.48
C LEU A 133 -0.77 6.74 -5.19
N ASN A 134 -0.32 6.82 -3.92
CA ASN A 134 0.76 7.72 -3.52
C ASN A 134 2.06 7.41 -4.24
N LEU A 135 2.36 6.13 -4.48
CA LEU A 135 3.54 5.70 -5.20
C LEU A 135 3.42 6.00 -6.70
N GLY A 136 2.24 5.81 -7.30
CA GLY A 136 1.99 6.16 -8.70
C GLY A 136 2.07 7.66 -8.98
N LEU A 137 1.54 8.51 -8.09
CA LEU A 137 1.69 9.97 -8.20
C LEU A 137 3.16 10.41 -8.11
N ARG A 138 3.94 9.74 -7.25
CA ARG A 138 5.39 9.97 -7.14
C ARG A 138 6.13 9.53 -8.40
N ASP A 139 5.79 8.38 -8.99
CA ASP A 139 6.38 7.95 -10.27
C ASP A 139 6.15 9.01 -11.35
N ALA A 140 4.93 9.54 -11.44
CA ALA A 140 4.60 10.59 -12.40
C ALA A 140 5.41 11.86 -12.17
N ALA A 141 5.54 12.33 -10.93
CA ALA A 141 6.34 13.51 -10.61
C ALA A 141 7.82 13.34 -10.97
N ASP A 142 8.40 12.18 -10.66
CA ASP A 142 9.80 11.87 -10.97
C ASP A 142 10.04 11.73 -12.48
N PHE A 143 9.09 11.14 -13.20
CA PHE A 143 9.15 11.03 -14.65
C PHE A 143 9.10 12.41 -15.32
N VAL A 144 8.21 13.30 -14.85
CA VAL A 144 8.12 14.69 -15.34
C VAL A 144 9.44 15.44 -15.14
N GLN A 145 10.11 15.28 -13.99
CA GLN A 145 11.42 15.90 -13.74
C GLN A 145 12.47 15.47 -14.77
N VAL A 146 12.59 14.16 -15.02
CA VAL A 146 13.57 13.61 -15.95
C VAL A 146 13.29 14.05 -17.39
N VAL A 147 12.03 14.00 -17.82
CA VAL A 147 11.61 14.43 -19.17
C VAL A 147 11.79 15.94 -19.36
N THR A 148 11.50 16.75 -18.34
CA THR A 148 11.66 18.21 -18.40
C THR A 148 13.12 18.60 -18.50
N ALA A 149 14.00 17.97 -17.72
CA ALA A 149 15.44 18.21 -17.78
C ALA A 149 16.02 17.86 -19.16
N ALA A 150 15.58 16.75 -19.75
CA ALA A 150 15.97 16.37 -21.11
C ALA A 150 15.51 17.41 -22.14
N HIS A 151 14.24 17.83 -22.06
CA HIS A 151 13.69 18.83 -22.94
C HIS A 151 14.42 20.19 -22.84
N GLN A 152 14.71 20.65 -21.63
CA GLN A 152 15.46 21.90 -21.38
C GLN A 152 16.91 21.83 -21.89
N ALA A 153 17.53 20.65 -21.84
CA ALA A 153 18.85 20.41 -22.39
C ALA A 153 18.85 20.23 -23.93
N GLY A 154 17.67 20.29 -24.58
CA GLY A 154 17.52 20.05 -26.02
C GLY A 154 17.76 18.59 -26.43
N THR A 155 17.72 17.65 -25.48
CA THR A 155 17.87 16.23 -25.76
C THR A 155 16.50 15.57 -25.98
N ASP A 156 16.49 14.48 -26.75
CA ASP A 156 15.26 13.72 -27.00
C ASP A 156 14.76 13.07 -25.70
N PRO A 157 13.56 13.44 -25.18
CA PRO A 157 13.07 12.89 -23.92
C PRO A 157 12.72 11.40 -23.99
N GLY A 158 12.60 10.83 -25.19
CA GLY A 158 12.41 9.39 -25.38
C GLY A 158 13.72 8.61 -25.54
N SER A 159 14.88 9.27 -25.54
CA SER A 159 16.18 8.61 -25.75
C SER A 159 16.46 7.54 -24.69
N ASP A 160 17.25 6.55 -25.07
CA ASP A 160 17.61 5.44 -24.18
C ASP A 160 18.35 5.92 -22.92
N ASP A 161 19.10 7.02 -23.00
CA ASP A 161 19.77 7.63 -21.86
C ASP A 161 18.76 8.18 -20.84
N VAL A 162 17.74 8.90 -21.31
CA VAL A 162 16.67 9.46 -20.46
C VAL A 162 15.83 8.34 -19.84
N MET A 163 15.46 7.33 -20.63
CA MET A 163 14.73 6.14 -20.12
C MET A 163 15.57 5.36 -19.09
N SER A 164 16.87 5.20 -19.33
CA SER A 164 17.78 4.53 -18.40
C SER A 164 18.00 5.33 -17.12
N GLN A 165 18.08 6.66 -17.22
CA GLN A 165 18.17 7.55 -16.06
C GLN A 165 16.94 7.42 -15.16
N TYR A 166 15.74 7.48 -15.75
CA TYR A 166 14.50 7.25 -15.01
C TYR A 166 14.44 5.84 -14.39
N SER A 167 14.77 4.80 -15.15
CA SER A 167 14.72 3.43 -14.62
C SER A 167 15.74 3.18 -13.51
N ARG A 168 16.92 3.85 -13.51
CA ARG A 168 17.92 3.73 -12.44
C ARG A 168 17.51 4.49 -11.18
N SER A 169 17.04 5.73 -11.32
CA SER A 169 16.63 6.54 -10.16
C SER A 169 15.48 5.89 -9.39
N ARG A 170 14.49 5.36 -10.10
CA ARG A 170 13.34 4.67 -9.49
C ARG A 170 13.70 3.31 -8.90
N ARG A 171 14.59 2.51 -9.51
CA ARG A 171 15.01 1.23 -8.91
C ARG A 171 15.70 1.43 -7.56
N ALA A 172 16.55 2.45 -7.43
CA ALA A 172 17.20 2.77 -6.16
C ALA A 172 16.19 3.24 -5.10
N ASP A 173 15.20 4.07 -5.49
CA ASP A 173 14.14 4.52 -4.59
C ASP A 173 13.21 3.36 -4.16
N ILE A 174 12.79 2.51 -5.11
CA ILE A 174 11.96 1.33 -4.80
C ILE A 174 12.71 0.34 -3.91
N ALA A 175 13.98 0.02 -4.21
CA ALA A 175 14.76 -0.92 -3.41
C ALA A 175 14.97 -0.45 -1.95
N SER A 176 15.25 0.83 -1.75
CA SER A 176 15.41 1.39 -0.40
C SER A 176 14.10 1.37 0.40
N ARG A 177 12.96 1.67 -0.24
CA ARG A 177 11.63 1.60 0.39
C ARG A 177 11.21 0.18 0.72
N THR A 178 11.40 -0.75 -0.22
CA THR A 178 11.11 -2.16 0.01
C THR A 178 11.93 -2.69 1.19
N ALA A 179 13.20 -2.28 1.33
CA ALA A 179 14.02 -2.64 2.48
C ALA A 179 13.49 -2.07 3.81
N VAL A 180 13.04 -0.80 3.83
CA VAL A 180 12.45 -0.20 5.04
C VAL A 180 11.13 -0.88 5.42
N ILE A 181 10.26 -1.14 4.45
CA ILE A 181 8.98 -1.82 4.67
C ILE A 181 9.22 -3.27 5.11
N ASP A 182 10.16 -3.98 4.51
CA ASP A 182 10.51 -5.35 4.87
C ASP A 182 11.08 -5.42 6.30
N VAL A 183 11.94 -4.48 6.69
CA VAL A 183 12.44 -4.37 8.07
C VAL A 183 11.31 -4.07 9.06
N ALA A 184 10.41 -3.14 8.71
CA ALA A 184 9.26 -2.81 9.55
C ALA A 184 8.30 -4.01 9.70
N ASN A 185 7.98 -4.69 8.59
CA ASN A 185 7.10 -5.85 8.57
C ASN A 185 7.70 -7.05 9.31
N ARG A 186 9.00 -7.31 9.11
CA ARG A 186 9.71 -8.39 9.83
C ARG A 186 9.83 -8.11 11.33
N SER A 187 9.94 -6.84 11.72
CA SER A 187 9.82 -6.42 13.13
C SER A 187 8.40 -6.64 13.67
N LEU A 188 7.38 -6.36 12.86
CA LEU A 188 5.98 -6.59 13.24
C LEU A 188 5.66 -8.08 13.43
N LEU A 189 6.21 -8.95 12.58
CA LEU A 189 5.98 -10.39 12.57
C LEU A 189 6.98 -11.19 13.44
N SER A 190 7.93 -10.53 14.11
CA SER A 190 8.90 -11.22 14.95
C SER A 190 8.33 -11.52 16.34
N ASP A 191 8.27 -12.81 16.70
CA ASP A 191 7.93 -13.26 18.05
C ASP A 191 9.08 -13.08 19.06
N PHE A 192 10.23 -12.56 18.63
CA PHE A 192 11.41 -12.41 19.48
C PHE A 192 11.26 -11.23 20.45
N LEU A 193 11.32 -11.51 21.76
CA LEU A 193 10.99 -10.57 22.84
C LEU A 193 11.76 -9.22 22.77
N PRO A 194 13.07 -9.18 22.46
CA PRO A 194 13.79 -7.91 22.29
C PRO A 194 13.26 -7.03 21.15
N VAL A 195 12.80 -7.63 20.04
CA VAL A 195 12.25 -6.88 18.89
C VAL A 195 10.90 -6.28 19.26
N GLN A 196 10.08 -7.01 20.01
CA GLN A 196 8.81 -6.51 20.54
C GLN A 196 9.01 -5.32 21.50
N MET A 197 10.03 -5.38 22.37
CA MET A 197 10.37 -4.27 23.28
C MET A 197 10.84 -3.03 22.53
N MET A 198 11.69 -3.19 21.50
CA MET A 198 12.12 -2.07 20.65
C MET A 198 10.94 -1.43 19.90
N ARG A 199 10.02 -2.25 19.38
CA ARG A 199 8.78 -1.78 18.74
C ARG A 199 7.91 -0.98 19.71
N ALA A 200 7.69 -1.50 20.92
CA ALA A 200 6.89 -0.83 21.95
C ALA A 200 7.53 0.51 22.39
N ALA A 201 8.85 0.53 22.58
CA ALA A 201 9.59 1.76 22.89
C ALA A 201 9.51 2.79 21.75
N GLY A 202 9.63 2.35 20.49
CA GLY A 202 9.50 3.21 19.31
C GLY A 202 8.10 3.83 19.17
N LEU A 203 7.04 3.02 19.33
CA LEU A 203 5.65 3.50 19.34
C LEU A 203 5.39 4.47 20.50
N HIS A 204 5.95 4.20 21.68
CA HIS A 204 5.84 5.07 22.83
C HIS A 204 6.53 6.42 22.58
N LEU A 205 7.74 6.42 22.00
CA LEU A 205 8.47 7.62 21.60
C LEU A 205 7.70 8.46 20.55
N LEU A 206 7.08 7.81 19.56
CA LEU A 206 6.20 8.46 18.58
C LEU A 206 4.95 9.09 19.22
N ASN A 207 4.48 8.49 20.33
CA ASN A 207 3.32 9.00 21.05
C ASN A 207 3.68 10.19 21.95
N ILE A 208 4.82 10.19 22.62
CA ILE A 208 5.19 11.25 23.58
C ILE A 208 5.90 12.45 22.95
N ALA A 209 6.53 12.28 21.78
CA ALA A 209 7.33 13.32 21.15
C ALA A 209 6.72 13.79 19.82
N ASP A 210 6.02 14.93 19.87
CA ASP A 210 5.43 15.59 18.70
C ASP A 210 6.41 15.82 17.53
N PRO A 211 7.69 16.18 17.74
CA PRO A 211 8.64 16.34 16.64
C PRO A 211 8.95 15.00 15.93
N ILE A 212 9.03 13.91 16.69
CA ILE A 212 9.31 12.57 16.16
C ILE A 212 8.08 12.05 15.41
N ARG A 213 6.87 12.28 15.95
CA ARG A 213 5.61 11.99 15.27
C ARG A 213 5.50 12.73 13.94
N ARG A 214 5.76 14.05 13.95
CA ARG A 214 5.74 14.88 12.73
C ARG A 214 6.79 14.45 11.72
N PHE A 215 7.96 14.04 12.19
CA PHE A 215 9.00 13.48 11.33
C PHE A 215 8.56 12.15 10.70
N ALA A 216 8.03 11.20 11.47
CA ALA A 216 7.54 9.92 10.94
C ALA A 216 6.37 10.09 9.96
N MET A 217 5.42 10.99 10.25
CA MET A 217 4.34 11.35 9.33
C MET A 217 4.89 12.00 8.05
N ARG A 218 5.88 12.89 8.18
CA ARG A 218 6.57 13.48 7.02
C ARG A 218 7.33 12.42 6.22
N GLU A 219 8.01 11.47 6.85
CA GLU A 219 8.67 10.37 6.13
C GLU A 219 7.70 9.49 5.35
N GLY A 220 6.52 9.21 5.91
CA GLY A 220 5.46 8.51 5.18
C GLY A 220 4.98 9.27 3.93
N LEU A 221 4.99 10.62 3.98
CA LEU A 221 4.46 11.50 2.93
C LEU A 221 5.52 12.04 1.94
N ALA A 222 6.73 12.37 2.40
CA ALA A 222 7.87 12.92 1.65
C ALA A 222 9.18 12.88 2.50
N PRO A 223 10.14 12.02 2.17
CA PRO A 223 11.37 11.85 2.97
C PRO A 223 12.31 13.06 3.07
N TRP A 224 12.99 13.20 4.21
CA TRP A 224 13.84 14.32 4.60
C TRP A 224 15.12 14.52 3.76
N TRP A 225 15.62 13.47 3.10
CA TRP A 225 16.78 13.56 2.20
C TRP A 225 16.44 14.20 0.85
N ARG A 226 15.16 14.45 0.57
CA ARG A 226 14.71 15.10 -0.67
C ARG A 226 14.48 16.60 -0.44
N ARG A 227 15.51 17.32 0.02
CA ARG A 227 15.52 18.78 -0.16
C ARG A 227 15.77 19.05 -1.64
N SER A 228 14.76 19.61 -2.31
CA SER A 228 14.85 20.13 -3.66
C SER A 228 16.03 21.10 -3.76
N ALA A 229 16.94 20.82 -4.69
CA ALA A 229 17.63 21.88 -5.42
C ALA A 229 16.65 22.42 -6.48
#